data_AF-A0A962W593-F1
#
_entry.id   AF-A0A962W593-F1
#
_cell.length_a   1.000
_cell.length_b   1.000
_cell.length_c   1.000
_cell.angle_alpha   90.00
_cell.angle_beta   90.00
_cell.angle_gamma   90.00
#
_symmetry.space_group_name_H-M   'P 1'
#
loop_
_entity.id
_entity.type
_entity.pdbx_description
1 polymer ?
#
loop_
_entity_poly.entity_id
_entity_poly.type
_entity_poly.pdbx_seq_one_letter_code
_entity_poly.pdbx_strand_id
1 'polypeptide(L)'
;MSLTDRPRLLRWFCVGALLSTFLGGCGVRGPGFPDEQDGPGEHRDVSRVPDAVPRVEPRSRGGNPQSYVVFGKRYYTLPHSRGFVERGIASWYGRKFHGNATSNGEIYDMYVMTAAHKQLPIPTYLEV
;
A
#
# COMPACT_ATOMS: atom_id res chain seq x y z
N MET A 1 -3.17 36.88 75.30
CA MET A 1 -2.78 38.09 74.54
C MET A 1 -1.85 37.66 73.43
N SER A 2 -2.18 38.04 72.19
CA SER A 2 -1.36 38.13 70.97
C SER A 2 -0.44 36.96 70.57
N LEU A 3 -0.69 36.24 69.47
CA LEU A 3 -0.63 36.62 68.04
C LEU A 3 0.72 36.25 67.41
N THR A 4 0.63 35.59 66.24
CA THR A 4 1.59 35.57 65.10
C THR A 4 2.96 34.90 65.34
N ASP A 5 3.56 34.12 64.44
CA ASP A 5 3.34 33.89 63.01
C ASP A 5 4.03 32.57 62.58
N ARG A 6 3.54 31.95 61.51
CA ARG A 6 4.06 30.70 60.92
C ARG A 6 5.17 31.02 59.90
N PRO A 7 6.28 30.26 59.84
CA PRO A 7 7.07 30.22 58.61
C PRO A 7 6.38 29.34 57.55
N ARG A 8 5.70 30.02 56.63
CA ARG A 8 5.14 29.52 55.36
C ARG A 8 6.23 29.09 54.37
N LEU A 9 7.02 28.05 54.64
CA LEU A 9 8.05 27.63 53.67
C LEU A 9 8.24 26.12 53.49
N LEU A 10 7.43 25.26 54.12
CA LEU A 10 7.58 23.80 53.98
C LEU A 10 6.56 23.14 53.03
N ARG A 11 5.69 23.92 52.37
CA ARG A 11 4.58 23.35 51.58
C ARG A 11 4.82 23.26 50.06
N TRP A 12 6.01 23.64 49.59
CA TRP A 12 6.33 23.65 48.16
C TRP A 12 7.39 22.62 47.74
N PHE A 13 7.86 21.75 48.64
CA PHE A 13 8.86 20.73 48.30
C PHE A 13 8.27 19.35 47.93
N CYS A 14 6.97 19.11 48.13
CA CYS A 14 6.38 17.79 47.86
C CYS A 14 5.55 17.71 46.57
N VAL A 15 5.28 18.83 45.88
CA VAL A 15 4.48 18.79 44.63
C VAL A 15 5.36 18.73 43.38
N GLY A 16 6.62 19.16 43.44
CA GLY A 16 7.52 19.15 42.28
C GLY A 16 8.24 17.82 42.01
N ALA A 17 8.24 16.88 42.96
CA ALA A 17 9.06 15.66 42.87
C ALA A 17 8.29 14.41 42.40
N LEU A 18 6.97 14.50 42.20
CA LEU A 18 6.12 13.36 41.81
C LEU A 18 5.61 13.43 40.36
N LEU A 19 6.02 14.45 39.58
CA LEU A 19 5.58 14.66 38.20
C LEU A 19 6.72 14.54 37.16
N SER A 20 7.73 13.72 37.44
CA SER A 20 8.91 13.58 36.56
C SER A 20 9.26 12.14 36.19
N THR A 21 8.47 11.15 36.61
CA THR A 21 8.81 9.71 36.48
C THR A 21 7.87 8.92 35.57
N PHE A 22 7.37 9.52 34.48
CA PHE A 22 6.58 8.79 33.47
C PHE A 22 6.92 9.10 32.01
N LEU A 23 8.17 9.43 31.69
CA LEU A 23 8.63 9.55 30.29
C LEU A 23 9.94 8.78 30.03
N GLY A 24 10.04 7.57 30.59
CA GLY A 24 11.10 6.60 30.28
C GLY A 24 10.61 5.51 29.34
N GLY A 25 10.12 5.86 28.14
CA GLY A 25 9.81 4.89 27.10
C GLY A 25 11.09 4.47 26.37
N CYS A 26 11.69 3.34 26.78
CA CYS A 26 12.71 2.68 25.97
C CYS A 26 12.07 2.14 24.68
N GLY A 27 12.22 2.86 23.58
CA GLY A 27 11.93 2.33 22.26
C GLY A 27 12.98 1.28 21.89
N VAL A 28 12.69 0.00 22.16
CA VAL A 28 13.44 -1.11 21.58
C VAL A 28 13.23 -1.01 20.06
N ARG A 29 14.28 -0.63 19.32
CA ARG A 29 14.33 -0.89 17.88
C ARG A 29 14.39 -2.40 17.76
N GLY A 30 13.27 -3.02 17.41
CA GLY A 30 13.23 -4.43 17.06
C GLY A 30 14.26 -4.72 15.97
N PRO A 31 14.73 -5.96 15.84
CA PRO A 31 15.61 -6.34 14.75
C PRO A 31 14.96 -5.87 13.44
N GLY A 32 15.73 -5.11 12.65
CA GLY A 32 15.25 -4.58 11.38
C GLY A 32 14.59 -5.71 10.61
N PHE A 33 13.35 -5.47 10.17
CA PHE A 33 12.78 -6.28 9.11
C PHE A 33 13.85 -6.36 8.02
N PRO A 34 14.23 -7.57 7.55
CA PRO A 34 15.06 -7.67 6.36
C PRO A 34 14.44 -6.75 5.32
N ASP A 35 15.27 -5.94 4.67
CA ASP A 35 14.83 -5.15 3.52
C ASP A 35 14.31 -6.17 2.50
N GLU A 36 13.01 -6.45 2.55
CA GLU A 36 12.38 -7.43 1.70
C GLU A 36 12.28 -6.76 0.34
N GLN A 37 13.37 -6.86 -0.41
CA GLN A 37 13.46 -6.33 -1.76
C GLN A 37 12.38 -7.02 -2.59
N ASP A 38 11.28 -6.31 -2.83
CA ASP A 38 10.13 -6.79 -3.60
C ASP A 38 10.43 -6.87 -5.12
N GLY A 39 11.67 -6.54 -5.52
CA GLY A 39 12.17 -6.73 -6.88
C GLY A 39 12.34 -8.20 -7.26
N PRO A 40 12.68 -8.49 -8.53
CA PRO A 40 12.82 -9.85 -9.07
C PRO A 40 13.91 -10.69 -8.37
N GLY A 41 14.81 -10.06 -7.60
CA GLY A 41 15.90 -10.74 -6.90
C GLY A 41 17.04 -10.97 -7.86
N GLU A 42 17.05 -12.12 -8.53
CA GLU A 42 18.00 -12.37 -9.61
C GLU A 42 17.69 -11.47 -10.82
N HIS A 43 18.72 -10.85 -11.38
CA HIS A 43 18.58 -10.04 -12.58
C HIS A 43 18.35 -10.95 -13.80
N ARG A 44 17.15 -10.91 -14.36
CA ARG A 44 16.77 -11.64 -15.58
C ARG A 44 16.80 -10.70 -16.78
N ASP A 45 17.25 -11.20 -17.93
CA ASP A 45 17.18 -10.45 -19.19
C ASP A 45 15.73 -10.38 -19.68
N VAL A 46 15.09 -9.24 -19.44
CA VAL A 46 13.70 -8.97 -19.85
C VAL A 46 13.59 -8.34 -21.24
N SER A 47 14.72 -8.05 -21.91
CA SER A 47 14.71 -7.41 -23.25
C SER A 47 14.08 -8.30 -24.34
N ARG A 48 13.89 -9.59 -24.03
CA ARG A 48 13.31 -10.60 -24.92
C ARG A 48 11.85 -10.92 -24.62
N VAL A 49 11.27 -10.32 -23.58
CA VAL A 49 9.85 -10.48 -23.30
C VAL A 49 9.08 -9.79 -24.41
N PRO A 50 8.27 -10.51 -25.21
CA PRO A 50 7.54 -9.91 -26.32
C PRO A 50 6.46 -8.96 -25.79
N ASP A 51 6.23 -7.88 -26.53
CA ASP A 51 5.09 -7.01 -26.27
C ASP A 51 3.77 -7.76 -26.43
N ALA A 52 2.75 -7.32 -25.67
CA ALA A 52 1.41 -7.84 -25.82
C ALA A 52 0.83 -7.43 -27.19
N VAL A 53 0.26 -8.37 -27.94
CA VAL A 53 -0.40 -8.10 -29.22
C VAL A 53 -1.89 -7.85 -28.97
N PRO A 54 -2.40 -6.62 -29.15
CA PRO A 54 -3.80 -6.31 -28.89
C PRO A 54 -4.75 -7.10 -29.78
N ARG A 55 -5.77 -7.68 -29.17
CA ARG A 55 -6.84 -8.40 -29.87
C ARG A 55 -8.17 -8.20 -29.15
N VAL A 56 -9.26 -8.33 -29.90
CA VAL A 56 -10.61 -8.24 -29.33
C VAL A 56 -10.94 -9.56 -28.66
N GLU A 57 -11.16 -9.51 -27.35
CA GLU A 57 -11.49 -10.68 -26.53
C GLU A 57 -12.80 -10.46 -25.77
N PRO A 58 -13.58 -11.53 -25.51
CA PRO A 58 -14.70 -11.45 -24.60
C PRO A 58 -14.21 -11.11 -23.19
N ARG A 59 -15.05 -10.44 -22.40
CA ARG A 59 -14.77 -10.18 -20.99
C ARG A 59 -14.50 -11.48 -20.24
N SER A 60 -13.51 -11.44 -19.35
CA SER A 60 -13.22 -12.56 -18.47
C SER A 60 -14.40 -12.82 -17.53
N ARG A 61 -14.53 -14.08 -17.09
CA ARG A 61 -15.59 -14.50 -16.14
C ARG A 61 -15.49 -13.76 -14.81
N GLY A 62 -14.27 -13.43 -14.37
CA GLY A 62 -13.98 -12.68 -13.15
C GLY A 62 -13.44 -11.27 -13.41
N GLY A 63 -13.44 -10.44 -12.37
CA GLY A 63 -12.76 -9.14 -12.34
C GLY A 63 -13.44 -8.00 -13.09
N ASN A 64 -14.72 -8.16 -13.45
CA ASN A 64 -15.55 -7.14 -14.06
C ASN A 64 -16.78 -6.75 -13.20
N PRO A 65 -16.68 -6.51 -11.88
CA PRO A 65 -17.82 -6.09 -11.08
C PRO A 65 -18.25 -4.67 -11.48
N GLN A 66 -19.54 -4.33 -11.34
CA GLN A 66 -20.01 -2.96 -11.60
C GLN A 66 -19.30 -1.92 -10.71
N SER A 67 -19.02 -2.28 -9.44
CA SER A 67 -18.21 -1.48 -8.52
C SER A 67 -17.54 -2.37 -7.47
N TYR A 68 -16.49 -1.86 -6.85
CA TYR A 68 -15.79 -2.52 -5.74
C TYR A 68 -15.18 -1.50 -4.77
N VAL A 69 -14.80 -1.95 -3.57
CA VAL A 69 -14.25 -1.07 -2.51
C VAL A 69 -12.90 -1.60 -2.05
N VAL A 70 -11.90 -0.72 -2.00
CA VAL A 70 -10.55 -1.01 -1.49
C VAL A 70 -10.14 0.12 -0.57
N PHE A 71 -9.74 -0.22 0.67
CA PHE A 71 -9.35 0.75 1.72
C PHE A 71 -10.39 1.88 1.92
N GLY A 72 -11.69 1.53 1.90
CA GLY A 72 -12.79 2.49 2.06
C GLY A 72 -13.10 3.35 0.82
N LYS A 73 -12.30 3.26 -0.25
CA LYS A 73 -12.56 3.97 -1.51
C LYS A 73 -13.29 3.08 -2.50
N ARG A 74 -14.40 3.58 -3.06
CA ARG A 74 -15.17 2.90 -4.10
C ARG A 74 -14.63 3.23 -5.49
N TYR A 75 -14.56 2.20 -6.34
CA TYR A 75 -14.21 2.27 -7.74
C TYR A 75 -15.32 1.68 -8.60
N TYR A 76 -15.39 2.13 -9.86
CA TYR A 76 -16.40 1.70 -10.84
C TYR A 76 -15.71 1.20 -12.10
N THR A 77 -16.11 0.02 -12.57
CA THR A 77 -15.63 -0.55 -13.82
C THR A 77 -16.39 0.08 -14.99
N LEU A 78 -15.66 0.51 -16.00
CA LEU A 78 -16.20 1.12 -17.21
C LEU A 78 -16.88 0.07 -18.09
N PRO A 79 -17.94 0.48 -18.82
CA PRO A 79 -18.66 -0.42 -19.72
C PRO A 79 -17.85 -0.79 -20.97
N HIS A 80 -16.78 -0.07 -21.31
CA HIS A 80 -15.83 -0.41 -22.38
C HIS A 80 -14.54 0.42 -22.23
N SER A 81 -13.48 0.03 -22.93
CA SER A 81 -12.18 0.73 -22.99
C SER A 81 -12.04 1.72 -24.16
N ARG A 82 -13.03 1.79 -25.06
CA ARG A 82 -12.95 2.61 -26.30
C ARG A 82 -12.67 4.09 -25.99
N GLY A 83 -11.61 4.62 -26.60
CA GLY A 83 -11.23 6.03 -26.49
C GLY A 83 -10.68 6.44 -25.12
N PHE A 84 -10.41 5.49 -24.23
CA PHE A 84 -9.85 5.78 -22.92
C PHE A 84 -8.40 6.24 -23.04
N VAL A 85 -8.11 7.41 -22.49
CA VAL A 85 -6.76 7.96 -22.36
C VAL A 85 -6.67 8.59 -20.97
N GLU A 86 -5.64 8.23 -20.21
CA GLU A 86 -5.36 8.79 -18.89
C GLU A 86 -3.88 9.16 -18.79
N ARG A 87 -3.56 10.19 -18.01
CA ARG A 87 -2.20 10.52 -17.60
C ARG A 87 -2.10 10.37 -16.08
N GLY A 88 -1.11 9.62 -15.62
CA GLY A 88 -0.92 9.38 -14.19
C GLY A 88 0.41 8.72 -13.87
N ILE A 89 0.56 8.32 -12.62
CA ILE A 89 1.72 7.56 -12.14
C ILE A 89 1.44 6.08 -12.31
N ALA A 90 2.36 5.39 -12.99
CA ALA A 90 2.39 3.94 -13.05
C ALA A 90 3.30 3.37 -11.95
N SER A 91 2.95 2.19 -11.45
CA SER A 91 3.75 1.39 -10.52
C SER A 91 3.77 -0.06 -10.98
N TRP A 92 4.75 -0.83 -10.53
CA TRP A 92 4.88 -2.25 -10.84
C TRP A 92 4.59 -3.10 -9.60
N TYR A 93 4.18 -4.36 -9.82
CA TYR A 93 3.95 -5.33 -8.75
C TYR A 93 5.20 -6.18 -8.53
N GLY A 94 5.62 -6.29 -7.27
CA GLY A 94 6.78 -7.09 -6.89
C GLY A 94 6.51 -8.55 -6.57
N ARG A 95 7.55 -9.23 -6.07
CA ARG A 95 7.60 -10.67 -5.81
C ARG A 95 6.49 -11.13 -4.89
N LYS A 96 6.06 -10.29 -3.94
CA LYS A 96 4.95 -10.60 -3.04
C LYS A 96 3.69 -11.09 -3.75
N PHE A 97 3.43 -10.59 -4.96
CA PHE A 97 2.24 -10.96 -5.74
C PHE A 97 2.50 -12.12 -6.70
N HIS A 98 3.75 -12.42 -7.01
CA HIS A 98 4.12 -13.44 -8.00
C HIS A 98 3.56 -14.81 -7.60
N GLY A 99 2.95 -15.51 -8.55
CA GLY A 99 2.30 -16.81 -8.32
C GLY A 99 0.90 -16.73 -7.72
N ASN A 100 0.38 -15.55 -7.38
CA ASN A 100 -0.99 -15.40 -6.88
C ASN A 100 -1.99 -15.15 -8.01
N ALA A 101 -3.26 -15.53 -7.79
CA ALA A 101 -4.34 -15.25 -8.72
C ALA A 101 -4.67 -13.75 -8.77
N THR A 102 -4.86 -13.22 -9.98
CA THR A 102 -5.34 -11.86 -10.22
C THR A 102 -6.87 -11.81 -10.27
N SER A 103 -7.45 -10.63 -10.53
CA SER A 103 -8.91 -10.44 -10.54
C SER A 103 -9.66 -11.23 -11.62
N ASN A 104 -9.02 -11.59 -12.75
CA ASN A 104 -9.64 -12.48 -13.74
C ASN A 104 -9.42 -13.97 -13.44
N GLY A 105 -8.59 -14.29 -12.44
CA GLY A 105 -8.23 -15.67 -12.05
C GLY A 105 -6.91 -16.19 -12.64
N GLU A 106 -6.27 -15.46 -13.56
CA GLU A 106 -4.96 -15.83 -14.08
C GLU A 106 -3.88 -15.66 -13.01
N ILE A 107 -2.84 -16.50 -13.05
CA ILE A 107 -1.71 -16.43 -12.13
C ILE A 107 -0.76 -15.31 -12.57
N TYR A 108 -0.46 -14.38 -11.67
CA TYR A 108 0.48 -13.29 -11.95
C TYR A 108 1.91 -13.82 -12.07
N ASP A 109 2.52 -13.56 -13.22
CA ASP A 109 3.94 -13.74 -13.46
C ASP A 109 4.58 -12.37 -13.70
N MET A 110 5.64 -12.06 -12.93
CA MET A 110 6.32 -10.77 -13.02
C MET A 110 7.29 -10.68 -14.21
N TYR A 111 7.57 -11.81 -14.87
CA TYR A 111 8.49 -11.91 -15.99
C TYR A 111 7.79 -11.89 -17.36
N VAL A 112 6.49 -11.63 -17.39
CA VAL A 112 5.69 -11.52 -18.62
C VAL A 112 4.96 -10.18 -18.70
N MET A 113 4.60 -9.78 -19.92
CA MET A 113 3.96 -8.49 -20.18
C MET A 113 2.50 -8.48 -19.72
N THR A 114 2.25 -7.98 -18.51
CA THR A 114 0.91 -7.80 -17.93
C THR A 114 0.73 -6.41 -17.35
N ALA A 115 -0.51 -5.92 -17.31
CA ALA A 115 -0.86 -4.63 -16.73
C ALA A 115 -2.17 -4.74 -15.93
N ALA A 116 -2.34 -3.85 -14.95
CA ALA A 116 -3.57 -3.77 -14.15
C ALA A 116 -4.09 -2.34 -14.13
N HIS A 117 -5.42 -2.20 -14.22
CA HIS A 117 -6.09 -0.91 -14.16
C HIS A 117 -7.34 -0.98 -13.28
N LYS A 118 -7.65 0.11 -12.55
CA LYS A 118 -8.73 0.13 -11.55
C LYS A 118 -10.13 0.20 -12.14
N GLN A 119 -10.25 0.69 -13.37
CA GLN A 119 -11.56 1.01 -13.96
C GLN A 119 -11.79 0.34 -15.31
N LEU A 120 -10.77 -0.20 -15.96
CA LEU A 120 -10.97 -0.78 -17.29
C LEU A 120 -11.50 -2.21 -17.14
N PRO A 121 -12.47 -2.62 -17.97
CA PRO A 121 -12.93 -4.00 -17.98
C PRO A 121 -11.80 -4.91 -18.45
N ILE A 122 -11.72 -6.12 -17.90
CA ILE A 122 -10.68 -7.10 -18.25
C ILE A 122 -11.27 -8.28 -19.07
N PRO A 123 -10.53 -8.80 -20.06
CA PRO A 123 -9.24 -8.31 -20.54
C PRO A 123 -9.39 -6.99 -21.32
N THR A 124 -8.38 -6.13 -21.18
CA THR A 124 -8.14 -4.94 -22.02
C THR A 124 -6.64 -4.80 -22.19
N TYR A 125 -6.22 -4.41 -23.39
CA TYR A 125 -4.82 -4.10 -23.71
C TYR A 125 -4.52 -2.63 -23.45
N LEU A 126 -3.36 -2.36 -22.88
CA LEU A 126 -2.88 -1.01 -22.55
C LEU A 126 -1.58 -0.73 -23.27
N GLU A 127 -1.43 0.52 -23.69
CA GLU A 127 -0.16 1.13 -24.10
C GLU A 127 0.18 2.17 -23.03
N VAL A 128 1.42 2.15 -22.52
CA VAL A 128 1.89 2.93 -21.37
C VAL A 128 3.22 3.60 -21.63
#